data_AF-A0A928GB87-F1
#
_entry.id   AF-A0A928GB87-F1
#
_cell.length_a   1.000
_cell.length_b   1.000
_cell.length_c   1.000
_cell.angle_alpha   90.00
_cell.angle_beta   90.00
_cell.angle_gamma   90.00
#
_symmetry.space_group_name_H-M   'P 1'
#
loop_
_entity.id
_entity.type
_entity.pdbx_description
1 polymer ?
#
loop_
_entity_poly.entity_id
_entity_poly.type
_entity_poly.pdbx_seq_one_letter_code
_entity_poly.pdbx_strand_id
1 'polypeptide(L)'
;MEVVLSPGGVGDQGYNDKILRGFQEAAIKYGFMLAVHVPDEKEQGRQIYEDWLSTTIDDKCERSLFVFSGSEYEYLLEELTLPDDSRQDVLMLETEREYDGIYTFNVGCYAASYLAGATCVLDNEGKEQKALIIAANPHDRQVKRAVDGYRDGYLAAGGTGCDIHYLSEEPDGGYRMQDEAYQFCLENDGEYMYYFSAAGASNKGVYRFSRESYNLAVGMDDNMGFFSSMITMSVVKHMDKVVIDVLGALLENREIPYHQDFTYSSGYEEMVYSEGVTEEWFLDISDIRNRIIEIEQSYEESLQ
;
A
#
# COMPACT_ATOMS: atom_id res chain seq x y z
N MET A 1 0.92 8.72 22.20
CA MET A 1 1.30 7.85 21.08
C MET A 1 2.17 8.65 20.15
N GLU A 2 3.26 8.05 19.69
CA GLU A 2 4.16 8.66 18.71
C GLU A 2 4.21 7.77 17.48
N VAL A 3 4.25 8.37 16.30
CA VAL A 3 4.42 7.64 15.03
C VAL A 3 5.56 8.27 14.23
N VAL A 4 6.40 7.41 13.66
CA VAL A 4 7.32 7.79 12.59
C VAL A 4 6.75 7.33 11.24
N LEU A 5 6.53 8.29 10.34
CA LEU A 5 6.14 8.03 8.95
C LEU A 5 7.38 7.74 8.09
N SER A 6 7.19 7.14 6.91
CA SER A 6 8.32 6.74 6.06
C SER A 6 9.14 7.93 5.52
N PRO A 7 10.45 7.75 5.21
CA PRO A 7 11.32 8.83 4.75
C PRO A 7 10.81 9.59 3.52
N GLY A 8 10.50 10.88 3.70
CA GLY A 8 9.84 11.72 2.69
C GLY A 8 8.33 11.92 2.90
N GLY A 9 7.67 11.02 3.61
CA GLY A 9 6.42 11.26 4.33
C GLY A 9 5.20 11.77 3.54
N VAL A 10 4.57 12.79 4.13
CA VAL A 10 3.24 13.31 3.77
C VAL A 10 3.20 14.07 2.44
N GLY A 11 2.02 14.15 1.85
CA GLY A 11 1.81 14.76 0.53
C GLY A 11 2.06 13.79 -0.63
N ASP A 12 2.25 12.50 -0.36
CA ASP A 12 2.21 11.45 -1.38
C ASP A 12 0.81 11.30 -2.00
N GLN A 13 -0.23 11.76 -1.29
CA GLN A 13 -1.65 11.64 -1.64
C GLN A 13 -2.12 10.18 -1.80
N GLY A 14 -1.45 9.25 -1.11
CA GLY A 14 -1.69 7.81 -1.14
C GLY A 14 -1.41 7.18 0.23
N TYR A 15 -0.46 6.25 0.26
CA TYR A 15 -0.06 5.47 1.44
C TYR A 15 0.13 6.30 2.74
N ASN A 16 1.06 7.25 2.76
CA ASN A 16 1.40 8.03 3.97
C ASN A 16 0.26 8.96 4.39
N ASP A 17 -0.39 9.63 3.43
CA ASP A 17 -1.52 10.53 3.73
C ASP A 17 -2.75 9.77 4.27
N LYS A 18 -2.95 8.49 3.87
CA LYS A 18 -3.97 7.61 4.48
C LYS A 18 -3.61 7.19 5.90
N ILE A 19 -2.37 6.76 6.12
CA ILE A 19 -1.91 6.33 7.45
C ILE A 19 -2.04 7.49 8.45
N LEU A 20 -1.63 8.70 8.05
CA LEU A 20 -1.80 9.91 8.85
C LEU A 20 -3.29 10.21 9.13
N ARG A 21 -4.18 10.06 8.15
CA ARG A 21 -5.64 10.20 8.33
C ARG A 21 -6.15 9.22 9.38
N GLY A 22 -5.79 7.94 9.29
CA GLY A 22 -6.14 6.91 10.27
C GLY A 22 -5.70 7.26 11.70
N PHE A 23 -4.45 7.70 11.87
CA PHE A 23 -3.95 8.15 13.18
C PHE A 23 -4.68 9.39 13.72
N GLN A 24 -4.99 10.36 12.87
CA GLN A 24 -5.71 11.58 13.29
C GLN A 24 -7.17 11.27 13.68
N GLU A 25 -7.86 10.44 12.91
CA GLU A 25 -9.22 10.01 13.22
C GLU A 25 -9.27 9.15 14.49
N ALA A 26 -8.31 8.23 14.68
CA ALA A 26 -8.16 7.47 15.92
C ALA A 26 -7.90 8.39 17.13
N ALA A 27 -7.02 9.40 17.00
CA ALA A 27 -6.74 10.36 18.07
C ALA A 27 -7.99 11.15 18.50
N ILE A 28 -8.83 11.55 17.53
CA ILE A 28 -10.11 12.22 17.78
C ILE A 28 -11.15 11.26 18.39
N LYS A 29 -11.22 10.02 17.89
CA LYS A 29 -12.19 8.99 18.30
C LYS A 29 -11.96 8.48 19.73
N TYR A 30 -10.69 8.24 20.10
CA TYR A 30 -10.32 7.64 21.39
C TYR A 30 -9.68 8.64 22.38
N GLY A 31 -9.37 9.88 21.95
CA GLY A 31 -9.02 10.99 22.85
C GLY A 31 -7.58 11.03 23.34
N PHE A 32 -6.61 10.47 22.60
CA PHE A 32 -5.19 10.44 22.98
C PHE A 32 -4.35 11.56 22.35
N MET A 33 -3.18 11.83 22.95
CA MET A 33 -2.17 12.71 22.34
C MET A 33 -1.37 11.96 21.27
N LEU A 34 -1.28 12.56 20.08
CA LEU A 34 -0.56 12.07 18.90
C LEU A 34 0.61 13.01 18.59
N ALA A 35 1.83 12.49 18.59
CA ALA A 35 2.98 13.11 17.93
C ALA A 35 3.25 12.39 16.61
N VAL A 36 3.48 13.16 15.54
CA VAL A 36 3.79 12.64 14.19
C VAL A 36 5.16 13.15 13.80
N HIS A 37 6.06 12.23 13.49
CA HIS A 37 7.40 12.53 13.02
C HIS A 37 7.52 12.17 11.54
N VAL A 38 8.14 13.06 10.76
CA VAL A 38 8.46 12.86 9.35
C VAL A 38 9.97 13.03 9.20
N PRO A 39 10.74 11.94 9.13
CA PRO A 39 12.17 12.00 8.95
C PRO A 39 12.56 12.15 7.47
N ASP A 40 13.77 12.64 7.22
CA ASP A 40 14.38 12.64 5.89
C ASP A 40 15.01 11.26 5.54
N GLU A 41 15.46 10.53 6.57
CA GLU A 41 16.25 9.28 6.49
C GLU A 41 15.83 8.29 7.61
N LYS A 42 15.86 6.98 7.35
CA LYS A 42 15.34 5.95 8.29
C LYS A 42 16.12 5.87 9.61
N GLU A 43 17.41 6.18 9.61
CA GLU A 43 18.24 6.30 10.82
C GLU A 43 17.73 7.36 11.80
N GLN A 44 17.07 8.42 11.31
CA GLN A 44 16.42 9.41 12.18
C GLN A 44 15.21 8.81 12.91
N GLY A 45 14.48 7.90 12.26
CA GLY A 45 13.37 7.16 12.87
C GLY A 45 13.81 6.25 14.01
N ARG A 46 14.99 5.62 13.90
CA ARG A 46 15.63 4.91 15.03
C ARG A 46 15.93 5.86 16.19
N GLN A 47 16.51 7.04 15.94
CA GLN A 47 16.80 8.01 17.02
C GLN A 47 15.52 8.45 17.73
N ILE A 48 14.44 8.71 16.99
CA ILE A 48 13.13 9.10 17.53
C ILE A 48 12.56 7.98 18.43
N TYR A 49 12.73 6.70 18.05
CA TYR A 49 12.37 5.57 18.91
C TYR A 49 13.22 5.49 20.17
N GLU A 50 14.55 5.65 20.06
CA GLU A 50 15.47 5.59 21.20
C GLU A 50 15.21 6.73 22.21
N ASP A 51 14.89 7.93 21.71
CA ASP A 51 14.48 9.07 22.53
C ASP A 51 13.14 8.80 23.25
N TRP A 52 12.13 8.27 22.55
CA TRP A 52 10.84 7.85 23.15
C TRP A 52 11.03 6.77 24.21
N LEU A 53 11.82 5.73 23.93
CA LEU A 53 12.10 4.64 24.85
C LEU A 53 12.81 5.13 26.12
N SER A 54 13.68 6.15 26.00
CA SER A 54 14.35 6.78 27.14
C SER A 54 13.42 7.65 28.02
N THR A 55 12.22 7.99 27.53
CA THR A 55 11.32 8.93 28.19
C THR A 55 10.55 8.25 29.32
N THR A 56 10.77 8.71 30.56
CA THR A 56 9.99 8.27 31.72
C THR A 56 8.53 8.70 31.60
N ILE A 57 7.63 7.73 31.41
CA ILE A 57 6.18 7.99 31.35
C ILE A 57 5.60 8.42 32.71
N ASP A 58 4.72 9.43 32.69
CA ASP A 58 4.02 9.97 33.88
C ASP A 58 3.22 8.86 34.59
N ASP A 59 3.06 8.95 35.91
CA ASP A 59 2.17 8.07 36.69
C ASP A 59 0.70 8.10 36.19
N LYS A 60 0.31 9.17 35.48
CA LYS A 60 -1.00 9.35 34.83
C LYS A 60 -1.05 8.82 33.39
N CYS A 61 0.07 8.34 32.84
CA CYS A 61 0.09 7.71 31.53
C CYS A 61 -0.41 6.27 31.68
N GLU A 62 -1.65 6.01 31.25
CA GLU A 62 -2.26 4.68 31.28
C GLU A 62 -1.61 3.75 30.23
N ARG A 63 -1.32 4.29 29.03
CA ARG A 63 -0.64 3.59 27.94
C ARG A 63 0.14 4.56 27.04
N SER A 64 1.28 4.12 26.54
CA SER A 64 2.10 4.78 25.53
C SER A 64 2.39 3.77 24.43
N LEU A 65 2.39 4.24 23.18
CA LEU A 65 2.58 3.41 21.99
C LEU A 65 3.49 4.17 21.03
N PHE A 66 4.51 3.48 20.53
CA PHE A 66 5.30 3.92 19.38
C PHE A 66 4.88 3.15 18.13
N VAL A 67 4.82 3.83 16.98
CA VAL A 67 4.45 3.19 15.71
C VAL A 67 5.47 3.49 14.61
N PHE A 68 6.02 2.44 14.02
CA PHE A 68 6.77 2.49 12.76
C PHE A 68 5.79 2.25 11.61
N SER A 69 5.63 3.21 10.69
CA SER A 69 4.55 3.16 9.68
C SER A 69 5.01 2.84 8.24
N GLY A 70 6.21 2.29 8.06
CA GLY A 70 6.77 1.96 6.75
C GLY A 70 7.64 0.71 6.81
N SER A 71 7.57 -0.11 5.76
CA SER A 71 8.29 -1.38 5.62
C SER A 71 9.81 -1.20 5.69
N GLU A 72 10.33 -0.04 5.33
CA GLU A 72 11.75 0.32 5.40
C GLU A 72 12.31 0.39 6.83
N TYR A 73 11.46 0.29 7.86
CA TYR A 73 11.86 0.11 9.26
C TYR A 73 12.02 -1.37 9.67
N GLU A 74 11.61 -2.37 8.86
CA GLU A 74 11.66 -3.81 9.24
C GLU A 74 13.07 -4.25 9.69
N TYR A 75 14.13 -3.65 9.12
CA TYR A 75 15.53 -3.95 9.41
C TYR A 75 15.97 -3.73 10.86
N LEU A 76 15.32 -2.84 11.61
CA LEU A 76 15.73 -2.50 12.99
C LEU A 76 15.07 -3.39 14.04
N LEU A 77 14.02 -4.13 13.67
CA LEU A 77 13.16 -4.88 14.60
C LEU A 77 13.88 -6.11 15.19
N GLU A 78 14.79 -6.75 14.43
CA GLU A 78 15.61 -7.88 14.91
C GLU A 78 16.62 -7.46 16.00
N GLU A 79 16.96 -6.17 16.09
CA GLU A 79 17.91 -5.61 17.08
C GLU A 79 17.24 -4.61 18.05
N LEU A 80 15.91 -4.58 18.11
CA LEU A 80 15.19 -3.54 18.85
C LEU A 80 15.20 -3.78 20.35
N THR A 81 15.70 -2.80 21.12
CA THR A 81 15.50 -2.77 22.57
C THR A 81 14.05 -2.44 22.88
N LEU A 82 13.30 -3.41 23.41
CA LEU A 82 11.89 -3.25 23.77
C LEU A 82 11.70 -2.51 25.11
N PRO A 83 10.49 -1.97 25.38
CA PRO A 83 10.19 -1.33 26.66
C PRO A 83 10.14 -2.30 27.85
N ASP A 84 10.71 -1.90 28.99
CA ASP A 84 10.61 -2.64 30.28
C ASP A 84 9.26 -2.39 31.01
N ASP A 85 8.54 -1.30 30.72
CA ASP A 85 7.25 -0.98 31.35
C ASP A 85 6.09 -1.53 30.52
N SER A 86 5.25 -2.36 31.15
CA SER A 86 4.03 -2.96 30.57
C SER A 86 2.98 -1.99 30.02
N ARG A 87 3.16 -0.68 30.18
CA ARG A 87 2.33 0.39 29.59
C ARG A 87 2.90 0.93 28.28
N GLN A 88 4.09 0.51 27.86
CA GLN A 88 4.72 0.89 26.60
C GLN A 88 4.69 -0.28 25.62
N ASP A 89 4.06 -0.06 24.46
CA ASP A 89 4.01 -1.02 23.36
C ASP A 89 4.70 -0.45 22.12
N VAL A 90 5.07 -1.35 21.18
CA VAL A 90 5.56 -1.01 19.84
C VAL A 90 4.63 -1.63 18.81
N LEU A 91 4.31 -0.88 17.75
CA LEU A 91 3.55 -1.34 16.60
C LEU A 91 4.35 -1.10 15.31
N MET A 92 4.39 -2.08 14.41
CA MET A 92 4.95 -1.99 13.07
C MET A 92 3.85 -2.21 12.02
N LEU A 93 3.85 -1.40 10.96
CA LEU A 93 2.96 -1.55 9.82
C LEU A 93 3.71 -2.15 8.62
N GLU A 94 3.00 -2.89 7.76
CA GLU A 94 3.50 -3.47 6.52
C GLU A 94 4.69 -4.43 6.69
N THR A 95 4.62 -5.28 7.71
CA THR A 95 5.52 -6.46 7.85
C THR A 95 4.71 -7.75 7.92
N GLU A 96 5.21 -8.78 7.23
CA GLU A 96 4.67 -10.16 7.18
C GLU A 96 5.30 -11.07 8.24
N ARG A 97 6.02 -10.48 9.20
CA ARG A 97 6.79 -11.19 10.22
C ARG A 97 6.21 -10.93 11.60
N GLU A 98 6.05 -11.99 12.37
CA GLU A 98 5.87 -11.90 13.81
C GLU A 98 7.21 -11.56 14.47
N TYR A 99 7.20 -10.61 15.41
CA TYR A 99 8.35 -10.19 16.20
C TYR A 99 7.98 -10.24 17.69
N ASP A 100 8.78 -10.93 18.51
CA ASP A 100 8.54 -11.11 19.94
C ASP A 100 8.26 -9.76 20.63
N GLY A 101 7.07 -9.58 21.20
CA GLY A 101 6.70 -8.39 21.97
C GLY A 101 6.39 -7.12 21.15
N ILE A 102 6.38 -7.20 19.81
CA ILE A 102 6.00 -6.09 18.92
C ILE A 102 4.66 -6.45 18.26
N TYR A 103 3.68 -5.53 18.29
CA TYR A 103 2.48 -5.71 17.47
C TYR A 103 2.80 -5.41 16.00
N THR A 104 2.29 -6.23 15.11
CA THR A 104 2.62 -6.19 13.68
C THR A 104 1.36 -6.43 12.86
N PHE A 105 1.23 -5.73 11.73
CA PHE A 105 0.29 -6.14 10.70
C PHE A 105 0.78 -5.82 9.29
N ASN A 106 0.20 -6.53 8.34
CA ASN A 106 0.37 -6.36 6.90
C ASN A 106 -1.02 -6.27 6.25
N VAL A 107 -1.23 -5.33 5.32
CA VAL A 107 -2.44 -5.30 4.48
C VAL A 107 -2.11 -5.83 3.10
N GLY A 108 -2.92 -6.75 2.59
CA GLY A 108 -2.75 -7.28 1.24
C GLY A 108 -3.02 -6.23 0.14
N CYS A 109 -2.68 -6.63 -1.08
CA CYS A 109 -3.10 -5.94 -2.31
C CYS A 109 -3.13 -6.86 -3.53
N TYR A 110 -2.92 -8.18 -3.36
CA TYR A 110 -2.77 -9.11 -4.48
C TYR A 110 -4.12 -9.33 -5.16
N ALA A 111 -5.17 -9.65 -4.40
CA ALA A 111 -6.54 -9.78 -4.90
C ALA A 111 -7.05 -8.50 -5.56
N ALA A 112 -6.91 -7.34 -4.91
CA ALA A 112 -7.36 -6.07 -5.47
C ALA A 112 -6.61 -5.72 -6.77
N SER A 113 -5.31 -6.01 -6.85
CA SER A 113 -4.53 -5.83 -8.08
C SER A 113 -4.90 -6.84 -9.16
N TYR A 114 -5.19 -8.10 -8.80
CA TYR A 114 -5.65 -9.15 -9.71
C TYR A 114 -7.00 -8.83 -10.33
N LEU A 115 -7.95 -8.31 -9.54
CA LEU A 115 -9.23 -7.81 -10.06
C LEU A 115 -9.01 -6.64 -11.04
N ALA A 116 -8.13 -5.69 -10.72
CA ALA A 116 -7.80 -4.58 -11.61
C ALA A 116 -7.18 -5.08 -12.93
N GLY A 117 -6.18 -5.96 -12.85
CA GLY A 117 -5.55 -6.59 -14.02
C GLY A 117 -6.55 -7.33 -14.90
N ALA A 118 -7.40 -8.17 -14.31
CA ALA A 118 -8.44 -8.90 -15.03
C ALA A 118 -9.45 -7.96 -15.72
N THR A 119 -9.81 -6.85 -15.07
CA THR A 119 -10.74 -5.84 -15.60
C THR A 119 -10.14 -5.02 -16.74
N CYS A 120 -8.81 -4.88 -16.79
CA CYS A 120 -8.09 -4.10 -17.80
C CYS A 120 -7.90 -4.80 -19.15
N VAL A 121 -8.27 -6.08 -19.28
CA VAL A 121 -8.38 -6.75 -20.59
C VAL A 121 -9.69 -6.32 -21.26
N LEU A 122 -9.66 -6.03 -22.57
CA LEU A 122 -10.79 -5.47 -23.31
C LEU A 122 -11.19 -6.37 -24.47
N ASP A 123 -12.47 -6.51 -24.80
CA ASP A 123 -12.88 -7.26 -25.99
C ASP A 123 -12.45 -6.53 -27.28
N ASN A 124 -11.38 -7.03 -27.90
CA ASN A 124 -10.77 -6.47 -29.11
C ASN A 124 -10.21 -7.61 -29.98
N GLU A 125 -11.00 -8.07 -30.96
CA GLU A 125 -10.57 -9.11 -31.91
C GLU A 125 -9.26 -8.72 -32.64
N GLY A 126 -8.21 -9.51 -32.43
CA GLY A 126 -7.02 -9.54 -33.31
C GLY A 126 -5.95 -8.45 -33.09
N LYS A 127 -5.92 -7.78 -31.93
CA LYS A 127 -4.79 -6.92 -31.52
C LYS A 127 -3.96 -7.56 -30.41
N GLU A 128 -2.68 -7.20 -30.33
CA GLU A 128 -1.94 -7.37 -29.07
C GLU A 128 -2.59 -6.50 -28.00
N GLN A 129 -2.90 -7.11 -26.85
CA GLN A 129 -3.33 -6.46 -25.63
C GLN A 129 -2.18 -6.57 -24.64
N LYS A 130 -1.42 -5.49 -24.51
CA LYS A 130 -0.35 -5.34 -23.53
C LYS A 130 -0.73 -4.30 -22.49
N ALA A 131 -0.38 -4.55 -21.25
CA ALA A 131 -0.36 -3.55 -20.19
C ALA A 131 1.07 -3.35 -19.67
N LEU A 132 1.36 -2.15 -19.18
CA LEU A 132 2.62 -1.81 -18.53
C LEU A 132 2.38 -1.60 -17.04
N ILE A 133 3.23 -2.21 -16.20
CA ILE A 133 3.32 -1.92 -14.77
C ILE A 133 4.55 -1.05 -14.52
N ILE A 134 4.35 0.11 -13.89
CA ILE A 134 5.41 0.99 -13.39
C ILE A 134 5.50 0.79 -11.88
N ALA A 135 6.58 0.21 -11.41
CA ALA A 135 6.80 -0.17 -10.02
C ALA A 135 7.97 0.62 -9.40
N ALA A 136 7.98 0.81 -8.07
CA ALA A 136 9.10 1.49 -7.41
C ALA A 136 10.40 0.70 -7.55
N ASN A 137 10.46 -0.49 -6.95
CA ASN A 137 11.62 -1.37 -6.97
C ASN A 137 11.20 -2.86 -6.80
N PRO A 138 12.08 -3.84 -7.11
CA PRO A 138 11.74 -5.26 -7.06
C PRO A 138 11.93 -5.92 -5.68
N HIS A 139 12.35 -5.18 -4.65
CA HIS A 139 12.68 -5.73 -3.32
C HIS A 139 11.54 -5.56 -2.31
N ASP A 140 10.71 -4.53 -2.47
CA ASP A 140 9.54 -4.30 -1.63
C ASP A 140 8.45 -5.37 -1.90
N ARG A 141 8.00 -6.05 -0.83
CA ARG A 141 7.01 -7.14 -0.92
C ARG A 141 5.61 -6.64 -1.30
N GLN A 142 5.24 -5.42 -0.93
CA GLN A 142 3.94 -4.81 -1.26
C GLN A 142 3.91 -4.40 -2.73
N VAL A 143 5.01 -3.82 -3.23
CA VAL A 143 5.17 -3.56 -4.66
C VAL A 143 5.12 -4.87 -5.45
N LYS A 144 5.82 -5.92 -4.98
CA LYS A 144 5.77 -7.25 -5.59
C LYS A 144 4.35 -7.85 -5.61
N ARG A 145 3.58 -7.78 -4.50
CA ARG A 145 2.18 -8.24 -4.47
C ARG A 145 1.31 -7.52 -5.50
N ALA A 146 1.45 -6.21 -5.61
CA ALA A 146 0.71 -5.41 -6.59
C ALA A 146 1.09 -5.79 -8.03
N VAL A 147 2.40 -5.90 -8.32
CA VAL A 147 2.95 -6.30 -9.62
C VAL A 147 2.48 -7.70 -10.03
N ASP A 148 2.63 -8.69 -9.15
CA ASP A 148 2.22 -10.07 -9.42
C ASP A 148 0.71 -10.16 -9.61
N GLY A 149 -0.07 -9.57 -8.69
CA GLY A 149 -1.53 -9.60 -8.75
C GLY A 149 -2.05 -9.05 -10.08
N TYR A 150 -1.65 -7.82 -10.43
CA TYR A 150 -2.08 -7.19 -11.68
C TYR A 150 -1.67 -8.01 -12.92
N ARG A 151 -0.41 -8.47 -12.97
CA ARG A 151 0.08 -9.29 -14.09
C ARG A 151 -0.70 -10.60 -14.21
N ASP A 152 -0.87 -11.32 -13.11
CA ASP A 152 -1.50 -12.64 -13.11
C ASP A 152 -2.99 -12.55 -13.46
N GLY A 153 -3.70 -11.53 -12.95
CA GLY A 153 -5.09 -11.24 -13.31
C GLY A 153 -5.26 -10.84 -14.78
N TYR A 154 -4.38 -9.96 -15.29
CA TYR A 154 -4.40 -9.53 -16.69
C TYR A 154 -4.16 -10.70 -17.66
N LEU A 155 -3.20 -11.58 -17.36
CA LEU A 155 -2.93 -12.78 -18.16
C LEU A 155 -4.05 -13.82 -18.03
N ALA A 156 -4.65 -14.00 -16.84
CA ALA A 156 -5.75 -14.93 -16.62
C ALA A 156 -7.04 -14.53 -17.34
N ALA A 157 -7.32 -13.24 -17.48
CA ALA A 157 -8.44 -12.71 -18.27
C ALA A 157 -8.19 -12.71 -19.80
N GLY A 158 -7.01 -13.15 -20.27
CA GLY A 158 -6.69 -13.31 -21.69
C GLY A 158 -5.83 -12.18 -22.29
N GLY A 159 -5.25 -11.31 -21.47
CA GLY A 159 -4.25 -10.34 -21.90
C GLY A 159 -3.02 -11.02 -22.54
N THR A 160 -2.48 -10.43 -23.61
CA THR A 160 -1.44 -11.08 -24.44
C THR A 160 -0.01 -10.85 -23.96
N GLY A 161 0.19 -9.89 -23.06
CA GLY A 161 1.47 -9.60 -22.42
C GLY A 161 1.29 -8.56 -21.31
N CYS A 162 2.17 -8.56 -20.32
CA CYS A 162 2.17 -7.55 -19.28
C CYS A 162 3.62 -7.30 -18.86
N ASP A 163 4.14 -6.16 -19.31
CA ASP A 163 5.55 -5.79 -19.16
C ASP A 163 5.73 -4.95 -17.88
N ILE A 164 6.90 -5.03 -17.25
CA ILE A 164 7.18 -4.43 -15.93
C ILE A 164 8.41 -3.54 -16.04
N HIS A 165 8.29 -2.30 -15.58
CA HIS A 165 9.40 -1.37 -15.41
C HIS A 165 9.53 -0.95 -13.93
N TYR A 166 10.67 -1.27 -13.33
CA TYR A 166 11.06 -0.75 -12.02
C TYR A 166 11.79 0.59 -12.20
N LEU A 167 11.37 1.61 -11.45
CA LEU A 167 12.01 2.94 -11.46
C LEU A 167 13.38 2.91 -10.76
N SER A 168 13.63 1.93 -9.89
CA SER A 168 14.90 1.71 -9.22
C SER A 168 15.17 0.23 -8.96
N GLU A 169 16.45 -0.15 -8.97
CA GLU A 169 16.92 -1.48 -8.55
C GLU A 169 17.38 -1.49 -7.07
N GLU A 170 17.25 -0.36 -6.36
CA GLU A 170 17.63 -0.21 -4.95
C GLU A 170 16.44 -0.43 -4.01
N PRO A 171 16.59 -1.07 -2.83
CA PRO A 171 15.46 -1.47 -1.97
C PRO A 171 14.55 -0.34 -1.46
N ASP A 172 15.12 0.83 -1.14
CA ASP A 172 14.35 2.01 -0.70
C ASP A 172 14.02 2.95 -1.89
N GLY A 173 14.30 2.52 -3.12
CA GLY A 173 14.29 3.34 -4.33
C GLY A 173 12.93 3.40 -5.05
N GLY A 174 12.82 4.31 -6.03
CA GLY A 174 11.70 4.36 -6.97
C GLY A 174 10.44 5.11 -6.50
N TYR A 175 10.30 5.42 -5.22
CA TYR A 175 9.10 6.06 -4.65
C TYR A 175 8.97 7.59 -4.86
N ARG A 176 10.05 8.27 -5.29
CA ARG A 176 10.13 9.74 -5.42
C ARG A 176 10.75 10.19 -6.76
N MET A 177 10.25 9.61 -7.85
CA MET A 177 10.80 9.68 -9.22
C MET A 177 9.67 9.97 -10.24
N GLN A 178 8.93 11.07 -10.01
CA GLN A 178 7.75 11.43 -10.82
C GLN A 178 8.11 11.79 -12.27
N ASP A 179 9.22 12.49 -12.49
CA ASP A 179 9.61 12.94 -13.82
C ASP A 179 10.14 11.76 -14.64
N GLU A 180 10.89 10.85 -14.04
CA GLU A 180 11.36 9.60 -14.66
C GLU A 180 10.18 8.70 -15.05
N ALA A 181 9.22 8.49 -14.13
CA ALA A 181 8.00 7.73 -14.42
C ALA A 181 7.17 8.36 -15.56
N TYR A 182 7.10 9.69 -15.61
CA TYR A 182 6.44 10.42 -16.71
C TYR A 182 7.19 10.24 -18.04
N GLN A 183 8.53 10.40 -18.06
CA GLN A 183 9.31 10.25 -19.30
C GLN A 183 9.25 8.81 -19.81
N PHE A 184 9.37 7.79 -18.95
CA PHE A 184 9.29 6.40 -19.39
C PHE A 184 7.93 6.09 -20.05
N CYS A 185 6.83 6.55 -19.46
CA CYS A 185 5.51 6.37 -20.08
C CYS A 185 5.40 7.10 -21.44
N LEU A 186 5.97 8.30 -21.55
CA LEU A 186 5.98 9.10 -22.78
C LEU A 186 6.87 8.52 -23.89
N GLU A 187 7.99 7.86 -23.53
CA GLU A 187 8.86 7.16 -24.49
C GLU A 187 8.20 5.90 -25.06
N ASN A 188 7.23 5.32 -24.34
CA ASN A 188 6.47 4.13 -24.74
C ASN A 188 4.97 4.45 -24.96
N ASP A 189 4.65 5.66 -25.44
CA ASP A 189 3.27 6.12 -25.66
C ASP A 189 2.60 5.35 -26.82
N GLY A 190 1.43 4.77 -26.55
CA GLY A 190 0.65 4.01 -27.53
C GLY A 190 1.09 2.56 -27.74
N GLU A 191 2.10 2.06 -27.01
CA GLU A 191 2.47 0.63 -27.02
C GLU A 191 1.57 -0.23 -26.13
N TYR A 192 0.97 0.36 -25.09
CA TYR A 192 0.18 -0.33 -24.06
C TYR A 192 -1.27 0.16 -24.01
N MET A 193 -2.19 -0.77 -23.77
CA MET A 193 -3.61 -0.48 -23.57
C MET A 193 -3.91 0.11 -22.18
N TYR A 194 -3.06 -0.19 -21.20
CA TYR A 194 -3.22 0.18 -19.80
C TYR A 194 -1.88 0.39 -19.10
N TYR A 195 -1.83 1.39 -18.21
CA TYR A 195 -0.66 1.74 -17.39
C TYR A 195 -1.03 1.64 -15.90
N PHE A 196 -0.54 0.61 -15.20
CA PHE A 196 -0.71 0.45 -13.75
C PHE A 196 0.52 1.02 -13.01
N SER A 197 0.32 1.66 -11.86
CA SER A 197 1.41 2.27 -11.09
C SER A 197 1.43 1.88 -9.61
N ALA A 198 2.51 1.19 -9.21
CA ALA A 198 2.77 0.69 -7.86
C ALA A 198 4.11 1.26 -7.34
N ALA A 199 4.19 2.59 -7.27
CA ALA A 199 5.41 3.34 -6.99
C ALA A 199 5.21 4.56 -6.06
N GLY A 200 4.19 4.52 -5.19
CA GLY A 200 3.91 5.59 -4.21
C GLY A 200 3.79 6.97 -4.85
N ALA A 201 4.55 7.96 -4.35
CA ALA A 201 4.48 9.32 -4.87
C ALA A 201 4.90 9.44 -6.35
N SER A 202 5.71 8.52 -6.90
CA SER A 202 6.08 8.47 -8.34
C SER A 202 4.88 8.22 -9.25
N ASN A 203 3.81 7.60 -8.74
CA ASN A 203 2.58 7.33 -9.49
C ASN A 203 1.99 8.59 -10.16
N LYS A 204 2.23 9.77 -9.56
CA LYS A 204 1.82 11.08 -10.09
C LYS A 204 2.41 11.38 -11.48
N GLY A 205 3.57 10.82 -11.81
CA GLY A 205 4.15 10.88 -13.16
C GLY A 205 3.30 10.12 -14.18
N VAL A 206 2.90 8.89 -13.86
CA VAL A 206 2.01 8.05 -14.67
C VAL A 206 0.62 8.69 -14.80
N TYR A 207 0.05 9.21 -13.69
CA TYR A 207 -1.25 9.89 -13.70
C TYR A 207 -1.21 11.19 -14.53
N ARG A 208 -0.08 11.90 -14.53
CA ARG A 208 0.15 13.07 -15.39
C ARG A 208 0.21 12.67 -16.86
N PHE A 209 1.00 11.66 -17.21
CA PHE A 209 1.10 11.13 -18.57
C PHE A 209 -0.27 10.66 -19.09
N SER A 210 -0.97 9.83 -18.31
CA SER A 210 -2.31 9.32 -18.61
C SER A 210 -3.29 10.45 -18.98
N ARG A 211 -3.25 11.57 -18.25
CA ARG A 211 -4.07 12.76 -18.52
C ARG A 211 -3.61 13.56 -19.75
N GLU A 212 -2.32 13.61 -20.05
CA GLU A 212 -1.74 14.43 -21.13
C GLU A 212 -1.78 13.71 -22.50
N SER A 213 -1.62 12.38 -22.53
CA SER A 213 -1.71 11.53 -23.74
C SER A 213 -3.04 10.78 -23.92
N TYR A 214 -3.96 10.84 -22.95
CA TYR A 214 -5.26 10.13 -22.93
C TYR A 214 -5.16 8.59 -22.85
N ASN A 215 -4.06 8.06 -22.29
CA ASN A 215 -3.89 6.63 -22.06
C ASN A 215 -4.55 6.18 -20.75
N LEU A 216 -5.20 5.01 -20.78
CA LEU A 216 -5.93 4.47 -19.64
C LEU A 216 -4.95 4.00 -18.54
N ALA A 217 -5.31 4.27 -17.29
CA ALA A 217 -4.46 3.98 -16.14
C ALA A 217 -5.24 3.37 -14.96
N VAL A 218 -4.50 2.71 -14.07
CA VAL A 218 -5.00 2.18 -12.80
C VAL A 218 -4.25 2.83 -11.64
N GLY A 219 -5.00 3.34 -10.67
CA GLY A 219 -4.47 3.95 -9.45
C GLY A 219 -4.10 2.92 -8.37
N MET A 220 -3.40 3.38 -7.34
CA MET A 220 -2.98 2.59 -6.17
C MET A 220 -3.24 3.40 -4.89
N ASP A 221 -3.28 2.72 -3.73
CA ASP A 221 -3.53 3.22 -2.37
C ASP A 221 -4.92 3.85 -2.12
N ASP A 222 -5.34 4.86 -2.90
CA ASP A 222 -6.65 5.53 -2.79
C ASP A 222 -7.42 5.56 -4.12
N ASN A 223 -8.67 6.04 -4.14
CA ASN A 223 -9.39 6.26 -5.41
C ASN A 223 -8.79 7.46 -6.15
N MET A 224 -7.93 7.19 -7.13
CA MET A 224 -7.11 8.20 -7.82
C MET A 224 -7.83 8.88 -8.99
N GLY A 225 -9.11 8.55 -9.25
CA GLY A 225 -9.90 9.11 -10.36
C GLY A 225 -9.99 10.64 -10.36
N PHE A 226 -9.81 11.30 -9.21
CA PHE A 226 -9.78 12.77 -9.11
C PHE A 226 -8.55 13.42 -9.78
N PHE A 227 -7.47 12.67 -10.06
CA PHE A 227 -6.29 13.20 -10.78
C PHE A 227 -6.47 13.26 -12.31
N SER A 228 -7.28 12.34 -12.87
CA SER A 228 -7.50 12.18 -14.30
C SER A 228 -8.70 11.27 -14.57
N SER A 229 -9.61 11.67 -15.46
CA SER A 229 -10.69 10.80 -15.95
C SER A 229 -10.21 9.65 -16.86
N MET A 230 -8.91 9.53 -17.09
CA MET A 230 -8.27 8.40 -17.76
C MET A 230 -7.79 7.32 -16.76
N ILE A 231 -7.76 7.63 -15.45
CA ILE A 231 -7.63 6.61 -14.40
C ILE A 231 -9.02 6.01 -14.22
N THR A 232 -9.23 4.78 -14.69
CA THR A 232 -10.57 4.17 -14.76
C THR A 232 -10.96 3.43 -13.48
N MET A 233 -9.97 2.97 -12.72
CA MET A 233 -10.12 2.27 -11.45
C MET A 233 -8.87 2.47 -10.58
N SER A 234 -8.95 2.10 -9.31
CA SER A 234 -7.82 2.04 -8.37
C SER A 234 -7.81 0.72 -7.60
N VAL A 235 -6.61 0.20 -7.35
CA VAL A 235 -6.32 -0.70 -6.24
C VAL A 235 -6.26 0.16 -4.96
N VAL A 236 -7.05 -0.17 -3.94
CA VAL A 236 -7.20 0.68 -2.75
C VAL A 236 -6.80 -0.11 -1.51
N LYS A 237 -5.83 0.41 -0.75
CA LYS A 237 -5.50 -0.07 0.59
C LYS A 237 -6.10 0.88 1.63
N HIS A 238 -6.92 0.37 2.53
CA HIS A 238 -7.58 1.14 3.59
C HIS A 238 -6.71 1.21 4.85
N MET A 239 -5.49 1.72 4.66
CA MET A 239 -4.53 1.97 5.74
C MET A 239 -5.08 2.92 6.82
N ASP A 240 -6.01 3.80 6.44
CA ASP A 240 -6.78 4.63 7.38
C ASP A 240 -7.69 3.79 8.28
N LYS A 241 -8.51 2.90 7.72
CA LYS A 241 -9.46 2.05 8.48
C LYS A 241 -8.74 1.06 9.41
N VAL A 242 -7.76 0.32 8.89
CA VAL A 242 -7.06 -0.72 9.67
C VAL A 242 -6.32 -0.12 10.87
N VAL A 243 -5.72 1.07 10.73
CA VAL A 243 -5.10 1.80 11.84
C VAL A 243 -6.14 2.18 12.91
N ILE A 244 -7.32 2.67 12.51
CA ILE A 244 -8.40 3.03 13.45
C ILE A 244 -8.90 1.82 14.25
N ASP A 245 -8.97 0.64 13.64
CA ASP A 245 -9.53 -0.56 14.25
C ASP A 245 -8.50 -1.38 15.05
N VAL A 246 -7.23 -1.47 14.60
CA VAL A 246 -6.12 -2.03 15.38
C VAL A 246 -5.82 -1.19 16.62
N LEU A 247 -5.73 0.15 16.49
CA LEU A 247 -5.60 1.03 17.64
C LEU A 247 -6.82 0.96 18.57
N GLY A 248 -8.02 0.81 18.01
CA GLY A 248 -9.23 0.58 18.79
C GLY A 248 -9.17 -0.68 19.64
N ALA A 249 -8.68 -1.78 19.06
CA ALA A 249 -8.51 -3.04 19.78
C ALA A 249 -7.47 -2.93 20.91
N LEU A 250 -6.32 -2.30 20.64
CA LEU A 250 -5.28 -2.05 21.64
C LEU A 250 -5.78 -1.14 22.79
N LEU A 251 -6.38 0.00 22.46
CA LEU A 251 -6.82 0.99 23.46
C LEU A 251 -8.00 0.51 24.31
N GLU A 252 -8.89 -0.31 23.75
CA GLU A 252 -9.97 -0.96 24.50
C GLU A 252 -9.51 -2.21 25.28
N ASN A 253 -8.21 -2.55 25.21
CA ASN A 253 -7.60 -3.74 25.82
C ASN A 253 -8.28 -5.05 25.38
N ARG A 254 -8.63 -5.15 24.09
CA ARG A 254 -9.06 -6.41 23.47
C ARG A 254 -7.82 -7.30 23.27
N GLU A 255 -7.99 -8.60 23.47
CA GLU A 255 -6.98 -9.59 23.12
C GLU A 255 -6.90 -9.72 21.59
N ILE A 256 -5.76 -9.32 21.01
CA ILE A 256 -5.44 -9.46 19.58
C ILE A 256 -4.10 -10.18 19.41
N PRO A 257 -3.86 -10.86 18.27
CA PRO A 257 -2.55 -11.44 17.98
C PRO A 257 -1.45 -10.37 17.90
N TYR A 258 -0.20 -10.77 18.21
CA TYR A 258 0.98 -9.94 17.93
C TYR A 258 1.24 -9.78 16.43
N HIS A 259 0.75 -10.69 15.57
CA HIS A 259 0.85 -10.60 14.12
C HIS A 259 -0.49 -10.83 13.42
N GLN A 260 -0.83 -9.97 12.45
CA GLN A 260 -2.10 -10.02 11.70
C GLN A 260 -1.89 -9.71 10.21
N ASP A 261 -2.19 -10.67 9.34
CA ASP A 261 -2.34 -10.45 7.90
C ASP A 261 -3.78 -10.08 7.54
N PHE A 262 -3.94 -8.97 6.83
CA PHE A 262 -5.22 -8.45 6.37
C PHE A 262 -5.38 -8.59 4.85
N THR A 263 -5.74 -9.80 4.41
CA THR A 263 -6.10 -10.16 3.02
C THR A 263 -7.43 -9.55 2.58
N TYR A 264 -7.81 -9.70 1.31
CA TYR A 264 -9.10 -9.25 0.72
C TYR A 264 -10.32 -9.65 1.53
N SER A 265 -10.28 -10.84 2.15
CA SER A 265 -11.35 -11.34 3.04
C SER A 265 -11.63 -10.45 4.26
N SER A 266 -10.69 -9.56 4.62
CA SER A 266 -10.79 -8.60 5.73
C SER A 266 -11.46 -7.27 5.33
N GLY A 267 -11.60 -6.98 4.03
CA GLY A 267 -12.18 -5.73 3.53
C GLY A 267 -11.31 -4.48 3.69
N TYR A 268 -10.01 -4.65 3.99
CA TYR A 268 -9.03 -3.55 4.03
C TYR A 268 -8.32 -3.32 2.68
N GLU A 269 -8.52 -4.19 1.69
CA GLU A 269 -8.19 -3.93 0.29
C GLU A 269 -9.44 -4.07 -0.60
N GLU A 270 -9.51 -3.29 -1.68
CA GLU A 270 -10.53 -3.46 -2.74
C GLU A 270 -10.08 -2.85 -4.08
N MET A 271 -10.71 -3.28 -5.18
CA MET A 271 -10.63 -2.58 -6.47
C MET A 271 -11.86 -1.68 -6.60
N VAL A 272 -11.68 -0.38 -6.75
CA VAL A 272 -12.78 0.59 -6.94
C VAL A 272 -12.75 1.18 -8.35
N TYR A 273 -13.92 1.37 -8.95
CA TYR A 273 -14.05 2.18 -10.16
C TYR A 273 -13.95 3.68 -9.83
N SER A 274 -13.41 4.47 -10.77
CA SER A 274 -13.41 5.93 -10.68
C SER A 274 -14.82 6.52 -10.86
N GLU A 275 -15.04 7.76 -10.40
CA GLU A 275 -16.35 8.41 -10.53
C GLU A 275 -16.79 8.50 -12.00
N GLY A 276 -18.00 8.00 -12.28
CA GLY A 276 -18.59 7.97 -13.63
C GLY A 276 -18.18 6.76 -14.49
N VAL A 277 -17.24 5.92 -14.03
CA VAL A 277 -16.91 4.64 -14.66
C VAL A 277 -17.82 3.55 -14.10
N THR A 278 -18.25 2.60 -14.96
CA THR A 278 -19.13 1.49 -14.59
C THR A 278 -18.57 0.16 -15.06
N GLU A 279 -18.82 -0.91 -14.31
CA GLU A 279 -18.42 -2.29 -14.64
C GLU A 279 -18.85 -2.73 -16.05
N GLU A 280 -19.99 -2.25 -16.55
CA GLU A 280 -20.50 -2.49 -17.92
C GLU A 280 -19.56 -2.03 -19.07
N TRP A 281 -18.45 -1.34 -18.77
CA TRP A 281 -17.45 -0.91 -19.76
C TRP A 281 -16.33 -1.94 -19.98
N PHE A 282 -16.29 -3.01 -19.18
CA PHE A 282 -15.20 -3.99 -19.13
C PHE A 282 -15.68 -5.41 -19.45
N LEU A 283 -14.75 -6.37 -19.48
CA LEU A 283 -15.11 -7.79 -19.49
C LEU A 283 -15.80 -8.18 -18.18
N ASP A 284 -16.77 -9.10 -18.27
CA ASP A 284 -17.42 -9.67 -17.08
C ASP A 284 -16.45 -10.60 -16.34
N ILE A 285 -15.88 -10.09 -15.25
CA ILE A 285 -14.97 -10.82 -14.37
C ILE A 285 -15.70 -11.49 -13.18
N SER A 286 -17.02 -11.68 -13.22
CA SER A 286 -17.79 -12.24 -12.11
C SER A 286 -17.26 -13.59 -11.63
N ASP A 287 -16.88 -14.50 -12.52
CA ASP A 287 -16.32 -15.81 -12.17
C ASP A 287 -14.92 -15.73 -11.51
N ILE A 288 -14.16 -14.66 -11.79
CA ILE A 288 -12.90 -14.36 -11.10
C ILE A 288 -13.21 -13.77 -9.72
N ARG A 289 -14.09 -12.77 -9.64
CA ARG A 289 -14.48 -12.12 -8.37
C ARG A 289 -15.10 -13.09 -7.38
N ASN A 290 -15.90 -14.05 -7.85
CA ASN A 290 -16.46 -15.13 -7.03
C ASN A 290 -15.40 -16.07 -6.42
N ARG A 291 -14.16 -16.07 -6.94
CA ARG A 291 -13.07 -16.96 -6.53
C ARG A 291 -11.85 -16.23 -5.99
N ILE A 292 -11.89 -14.90 -5.87
CA ILE A 292 -10.70 -14.09 -5.59
C ILE A 292 -10.03 -14.45 -4.26
N ILE A 293 -10.80 -14.85 -3.24
CA ILE A 293 -10.28 -15.31 -1.95
C ILE A 293 -9.53 -16.66 -2.10
N GLU A 294 -9.99 -17.58 -2.96
CA GLU A 294 -9.27 -18.82 -3.25
C GLU A 294 -7.95 -18.54 -3.97
N ILE A 295 -7.97 -17.56 -4.89
CA ILE A 295 -6.84 -17.16 -5.73
C ILE A 295 -5.75 -16.52 -4.87
N GLU A 296 -6.11 -15.61 -3.96
CA GLU A 296 -5.18 -14.98 -3.04
C GLU A 296 -4.64 -15.94 -1.98
N GLN A 297 -5.47 -16.82 -1.41
CA GLN A 297 -4.99 -17.89 -0.51
C GLN A 297 -3.94 -18.77 -1.21
N SER A 298 -4.16 -19.12 -2.48
CA SER A 298 -3.21 -19.89 -3.28
C SER A 298 -1.90 -19.13 -3.57
N TYR A 299 -1.93 -17.79 -3.56
CA TYR A 299 -0.75 -16.95 -3.77
C TYR A 299 0.06 -16.78 -2.49
N GLU A 300 -0.55 -16.43 -1.36
CA GLU A 300 0.17 -16.32 -0.08
C GLU A 300 0.69 -17.70 0.41
N GLU A 301 -0.03 -18.80 0.15
CA GLU A 301 0.50 -20.17 0.35
C GLU A 301 1.77 -20.45 -0.49
N SER A 302 2.02 -19.70 -1.56
CA SER A 302 3.21 -19.83 -2.42
C SER A 302 4.40 -18.97 -1.98
N LEU A 303 4.24 -18.14 -0.95
CA LEU A 303 5.31 -17.29 -0.37
C LEU A 303 5.98 -17.93 0.86
N GLN A 304 5.49 -19.08 1.34
CA GLN A 304 5.93 -19.79 2.55
C GLN A 304 6.99 -20.88 2.29
#